data_AF-A0A8D4VS25-F1
#
_entry.id   AF-A0A8D4VS25-F1
#
_cell.length_a   1.000
_cell.length_b   1.000
_cell.length_c   1.000
_cell.angle_alpha   90.00
_cell.angle_beta   90.00
_cell.angle_gamma   90.00
#
_symmetry.space_group_name_H-M   'P 1'
#
loop_
_entity.id
_entity.type
_entity.pdbx_description
1 polymer ?
#
loop_
_entity_poly.entity_id
_entity_poly.type
_entity_poly.pdbx_seq_one_letter_code
_entity_poly.pdbx_strand_id
1 'polypeptide(L)'
;MQHLLHTSLLVYAQIRDELRHVLDASRSIDERYSKFAATQLHYYSERCQSLNVLLQQGKLWDCDIIMRAALECATRFIFVSIATSDERYRRIEEYTIELNEIEDLLRSEKAKAAIASSTDADTIMLVGGVILTPEREAELRARWPKAKRAALKQKWSFSEIVRELTNFQAGQLDLRKYKSFLHGYGISSHLIHADQTAMNLVWDRVRREPNERNTLERAHFARLSTDPVSVLFLCWRAMVFATGVDCRNSEIVCNLLHLHEEANVFHRAFAESQAHVYQHG
;
A
#
# COMPACT_ATOMS: atom_id res chain seq x y z
N MET A 1 -6.71 -0.03 -23.78
CA MET A 1 -6.58 -0.52 -22.39
C MET A 1 -5.56 -1.65 -22.29
N GLN A 2 -5.68 -2.73 -23.08
CA GLN A 2 -4.68 -3.83 -23.08
C GLN A 2 -3.26 -3.35 -23.40
N HIS A 3 -3.09 -2.44 -24.36
CA HIS A 3 -1.80 -1.83 -24.66
C HIS A 3 -1.19 -1.12 -23.43
N LEU A 4 -1.94 -0.24 -22.76
CA LEU A 4 -1.50 0.45 -21.55
C LEU A 4 -1.09 -0.53 -20.44
N LEU A 5 -1.84 -1.61 -20.25
CA LEU A 5 -1.49 -2.64 -19.28
C LEU A 5 -0.19 -3.36 -19.65
N HIS A 6 0.03 -3.64 -20.94
CA HIS A 6 1.28 -4.22 -21.42
C HIS A 6 2.47 -3.29 -21.18
N THR A 7 2.35 -2.01 -21.54
CA THR A 7 3.37 -0.99 -21.27
C THR A 7 3.66 -0.90 -19.77
N SER A 8 2.61 -0.87 -18.93
CA SER A 8 2.74 -0.87 -17.46
C SER A 8 3.55 -2.05 -16.94
N LEU A 9 3.25 -3.27 -17.41
CA LEU A 9 3.97 -4.48 -17.01
C LEU A 9 5.44 -4.48 -17.43
N LEU A 10 5.76 -3.93 -18.61
CA LEU A 10 7.14 -3.77 -19.06
C LEU A 10 7.93 -2.85 -18.13
N VAL A 11 7.39 -1.66 -17.83
CA VAL A 11 8.04 -0.69 -16.93
C VAL A 11 8.16 -1.28 -15.51
N TYR A 12 7.12 -1.96 -15.02
CA TYR A 12 7.15 -2.66 -13.74
C TYR A 12 8.30 -3.67 -13.68
N ALA A 13 8.47 -4.49 -14.73
CA ALA A 13 9.53 -5.49 -14.79
C ALA A 13 10.92 -4.84 -14.75
N GLN A 14 11.13 -3.74 -15.49
CA GLN A 14 12.39 -3.00 -15.46
C GLN A 14 12.70 -2.47 -14.04
N ILE A 15 11.72 -1.85 -13.36
CA ILE A 15 11.91 -1.36 -11.99
C ILE A 15 12.17 -2.51 -11.02
N ARG A 16 11.45 -3.63 -11.15
CA ARG A 16 11.64 -4.83 -10.32
C ARG A 16 13.08 -5.35 -10.43
N ASP A 17 13.63 -5.39 -11.64
CA ASP A 17 14.96 -5.92 -11.88
C ASP A 17 16.04 -5.00 -11.27
N GLU A 18 15.88 -3.67 -11.35
CA GLU A 18 16.74 -2.72 -10.62
C GLU A 18 16.60 -2.85 -9.10
N LEU A 19 15.36 -3.00 -8.60
CA LEU A 19 15.11 -3.25 -7.18
C LEU A 19 15.82 -4.50 -6.67
N ARG A 20 15.81 -5.57 -7.47
CA ARG A 20 16.52 -6.79 -7.15
C ARG A 20 18.03 -6.56 -7.08
N HIS A 21 18.58 -5.80 -8.03
CA HIS A 21 20.00 -5.44 -8.00
C HIS A 21 20.36 -4.66 -6.73
N VAL A 22 19.59 -3.63 -6.39
CA VAL A 22 19.79 -2.83 -5.16
C VAL A 22 19.60 -3.70 -3.90
N LEU A 23 18.62 -4.61 -3.90
CA LEU A 23 18.39 -5.54 -2.80
C LEU A 23 19.55 -6.49 -2.57
N ASP A 24 20.11 -7.06 -3.63
CA ASP A 24 21.24 -7.98 -3.51
C ASP A 24 22.50 -7.25 -3.01
N ALA A 25 22.76 -6.02 -3.51
CA ALA A 25 23.84 -5.17 -3.00
C ALA A 25 23.62 -4.71 -1.54
N SER A 26 22.37 -4.47 -1.14
CA SER A 26 22.06 -4.02 0.22
C SER A 26 22.40 -5.04 1.31
N ARG A 27 22.48 -6.33 0.98
CA ARG A 27 22.77 -7.39 1.97
C ARG A 27 24.13 -7.22 2.62
N SER A 28 25.13 -6.75 1.87
CA SER A 28 26.47 -6.46 2.39
C SER A 28 26.58 -5.11 3.11
N ILE A 29 25.59 -4.23 2.96
CA ILE A 29 25.60 -2.88 3.55
C ILE A 29 24.85 -2.88 4.87
N ASP A 30 23.62 -3.39 4.86
CA ASP A 30 22.71 -3.42 6.00
C ASP A 30 21.81 -4.67 5.87
N GLU A 31 22.27 -5.77 6.46
CA GLU A 31 21.58 -7.07 6.40
C GLU A 31 20.16 -7.00 7.02
N ARG A 32 20.00 -6.25 8.11
CA ARG A 32 18.73 -6.14 8.84
C ARG A 32 17.69 -5.42 8.00
N TYR A 33 18.05 -4.28 7.41
CA TYR A 33 17.19 -3.56 6.49
C TYR A 33 16.92 -4.38 5.23
N SER A 34 17.93 -5.06 4.67
CA SER A 34 17.77 -5.88 3.47
C SER A 34 16.72 -7.00 3.66
N LYS A 35 16.73 -7.70 4.82
CA LYS A 35 15.70 -8.71 5.15
C LYS A 35 14.30 -8.11 5.26
N PHE A 36 14.19 -6.95 5.92
CA PHE A 36 12.92 -6.21 6.01
C PHE A 36 12.42 -5.83 4.61
N ALA A 37 13.29 -5.22 3.79
CA ALA A 37 12.98 -4.78 2.44
C ALA A 37 12.53 -5.95 1.55
N ALA A 38 13.26 -7.07 1.56
CA ALA A 38 12.90 -8.27 0.79
C ALA A 38 11.48 -8.75 1.11
N THR A 39 11.12 -8.78 2.39
CA THR A 39 9.79 -9.23 2.83
C THR A 39 8.69 -8.27 2.36
N GLN A 40 8.88 -6.97 2.53
CA GLN A 40 7.90 -5.97 2.11
C GLN A 40 7.72 -5.95 0.59
N LEU A 41 8.82 -5.94 -0.16
CA LEU A 41 8.78 -5.88 -1.63
C LEU A 41 8.20 -7.15 -2.24
N HIS A 42 8.44 -8.32 -1.62
CA HIS A 42 7.79 -9.55 -2.02
C HIS A 42 6.27 -9.47 -1.83
N TYR A 43 5.80 -9.09 -0.64
CA TYR A 43 4.37 -8.92 -0.39
C TYR A 43 3.73 -7.92 -1.36
N TYR A 44 4.36 -6.77 -1.55
CA TYR A 44 3.93 -5.75 -2.50
C TYR A 44 3.78 -6.32 -3.92
N SER A 45 4.81 -7.02 -4.41
CA SER A 45 4.80 -7.66 -5.73
C SER A 45 3.65 -8.65 -5.91
N GLU A 46 3.38 -9.50 -4.92
CA GLU A 46 2.27 -10.46 -4.97
C GLU A 46 0.90 -9.78 -5.04
N ARG A 47 0.72 -8.62 -4.37
CA ARG A 47 -0.49 -7.82 -4.49
C ARG A 47 -0.61 -7.20 -5.88
N CYS A 48 0.48 -6.67 -6.44
CA CYS A 48 0.49 -6.12 -7.81
C CYS A 48 0.16 -7.18 -8.87
N GLN A 49 0.68 -8.41 -8.73
CA GLN A 49 0.31 -9.52 -9.62
C GLN A 49 -1.18 -9.84 -9.55
N SER A 50 -1.74 -9.91 -8.34
CA SER A 50 -3.17 -10.14 -8.13
C SER A 50 -4.01 -9.02 -8.76
N LEU A 51 -3.60 -7.77 -8.59
CA LEU A 51 -4.22 -6.61 -9.23
C LEU A 51 -4.21 -6.74 -10.74
N ASN A 52 -3.08 -7.12 -11.35
CA ASN A 52 -2.98 -7.28 -12.80
C ASN A 52 -3.94 -8.35 -13.35
N VAL A 53 -4.12 -9.48 -12.66
CA VAL A 53 -5.08 -10.51 -13.04
C VAL A 53 -6.52 -9.96 -13.01
N LEU A 54 -6.88 -9.26 -11.93
CA LEU A 54 -8.20 -8.64 -11.78
C LEU A 54 -8.45 -7.55 -12.84
N LEU A 55 -7.41 -6.78 -13.17
CA LEU A 55 -7.47 -5.70 -14.13
C LEU A 55 -7.71 -6.23 -15.55
N GLN A 56 -7.09 -7.35 -15.93
CA GLN A 56 -7.37 -8.05 -17.20
C GLN A 56 -8.83 -8.51 -17.31
N GLN A 57 -9.47 -8.81 -16.18
CA GLN A 57 -10.88 -9.20 -16.10
C GLN A 57 -11.83 -8.00 -15.93
N GLY A 58 -11.31 -6.76 -15.92
CA GLY A 58 -12.11 -5.55 -15.72
C GLY A 58 -12.68 -5.39 -14.31
N LYS A 59 -12.14 -6.10 -13.31
CA LYS A 59 -12.61 -6.08 -11.91
C LYS A 59 -12.05 -4.87 -11.15
N LEU A 60 -12.40 -3.66 -11.60
CA LEU A 60 -11.79 -2.41 -11.13
C LEU A 60 -11.99 -2.15 -9.63
N TRP A 61 -13.17 -2.46 -9.08
CA TRP A 61 -13.43 -2.27 -7.65
C TRP A 61 -12.63 -3.23 -6.77
N ASP A 62 -12.47 -4.49 -7.21
CA ASP A 62 -11.62 -5.46 -6.52
C ASP A 62 -10.15 -5.07 -6.61
N CYS A 63 -9.73 -4.46 -7.73
CA CYS A 63 -8.39 -3.88 -7.86
C CYS A 63 -8.14 -2.78 -6.81
N ASP A 64 -9.10 -1.89 -6.53
CA ASP A 64 -8.97 -0.88 -5.47
C ASP A 64 -8.80 -1.49 -4.08
N ILE A 65 -9.56 -2.54 -3.79
CA ILE A 65 -9.47 -3.27 -2.52
C ILE A 65 -8.06 -3.86 -2.35
N ILE A 66 -7.53 -4.51 -3.38
CA ILE A 66 -6.17 -5.10 -3.34
C ILE A 66 -5.10 -4.01 -3.32
N MET A 67 -5.28 -2.93 -4.08
CA MET A 67 -4.34 -1.81 -4.15
C MET A 67 -4.16 -1.16 -2.78
N ARG A 68 -5.18 -1.17 -1.92
CA ARG A 68 -5.03 -0.69 -0.53
C ARG A 68 -3.93 -1.44 0.21
N ALA A 69 -3.97 -2.77 0.20
CA ALA A 69 -2.99 -3.59 0.91
C ALA A 69 -1.57 -3.38 0.34
N ALA A 70 -1.46 -3.26 -0.99
CA ALA A 70 -0.20 -2.94 -1.65
C ALA A 70 0.32 -1.56 -1.20
N LEU A 71 -0.54 -0.55 -1.23
CA LEU A 71 -0.20 0.82 -0.87
C LEU A 71 0.18 0.96 0.60
N GLU A 72 -0.51 0.29 1.53
CA GLU A 72 -0.13 0.27 2.95
C GLU A 72 1.26 -0.35 3.15
N CYS A 73 1.54 -1.47 2.49
CA CYS A 73 2.84 -2.14 2.54
C CYS A 73 3.95 -1.21 2.03
N ALA A 74 3.80 -0.67 0.82
CA ALA A 74 4.77 0.25 0.22
C ALA A 74 4.98 1.51 1.07
N THR A 75 3.90 2.06 1.64
CA THR A 75 3.98 3.27 2.48
C THR A 75 4.80 3.02 3.74
N ARG A 76 4.60 1.89 4.42
CA ARG A 76 5.42 1.49 5.58
C ARG A 76 6.86 1.20 5.18
N PHE A 77 7.08 0.57 4.03
CA PHE A 77 8.42 0.35 3.48
C PHE A 77 9.17 1.66 3.22
N ILE A 78 8.54 2.61 2.51
CA ILE A 78 9.13 3.92 2.22
C ILE A 78 9.41 4.68 3.52
N PHE A 79 8.48 4.64 4.47
CA PHE A 79 8.64 5.25 5.79
C PHE A 79 9.88 4.78 6.55
N VAL A 80 10.13 3.47 6.55
CA VAL A 80 11.36 2.91 7.13
C VAL A 80 12.59 3.36 6.33
N SER A 81 12.49 3.34 5.00
CA SER A 81 13.61 3.58 4.09
C SER A 81 14.14 5.02 4.14
N ILE A 82 13.27 6.01 4.34
CA ILE A 82 13.67 7.42 4.40
C ILE A 82 14.33 7.82 5.74
N ALA A 83 14.34 6.94 6.72
CA ALA A 83 14.96 7.21 8.02
C ALA A 83 16.49 7.09 7.96
N THR A 84 17.16 7.78 8.90
CA THR A 84 18.58 7.58 9.21
C THR A 84 18.83 6.16 9.68
N SER A 85 20.08 5.68 9.66
CA SER A 85 20.40 4.28 10.02
C SER A 85 19.84 3.86 11.39
N ASP A 86 20.04 4.69 12.43
CA ASP A 86 19.58 4.36 13.78
C ASP A 86 18.04 4.36 13.89
N GLU A 87 17.39 5.40 13.37
CA GLU A 87 15.94 5.51 13.39
C GLU A 87 15.28 4.43 12.49
N ARG A 88 15.93 4.02 11.41
CA ARG A 88 15.48 2.92 10.54
C ARG A 88 15.43 1.62 11.31
N TYR A 89 16.47 1.28 12.08
CA TYR A 89 16.46 0.09 12.93
C TYR A 89 15.37 0.14 13.98
N ARG A 90 15.15 1.32 14.56
CA ARG A 90 14.06 1.52 15.51
C ARG A 90 12.69 1.31 14.85
N ARG A 91 12.46 1.86 13.66
CA ARG A 91 11.21 1.67 12.90
C ARG A 91 11.02 0.21 12.48
N ILE A 92 12.09 -0.51 12.10
CA ILE A 92 12.01 -1.95 11.81
C ILE A 92 11.58 -2.72 13.06
N GLU A 93 12.18 -2.43 14.22
CA GLU A 93 11.81 -3.07 15.49
C GLU A 93 10.35 -2.79 15.87
N GLU A 94 9.94 -1.52 15.81
CA GLU A 94 8.56 -1.09 16.07
C GLU A 94 7.58 -1.88 15.19
N TYR A 95 7.87 -2.00 13.90
CA TYR A 95 6.99 -2.66 12.95
C TYR A 95 6.96 -4.19 13.09
N THR A 96 8.13 -4.82 13.23
CA THR A 96 8.25 -6.29 13.20
C THR A 96 8.04 -6.96 14.55
N ILE A 97 8.20 -6.22 15.65
CA ILE A 97 8.10 -6.78 17.00
C ILE A 97 7.00 -6.06 17.78
N GLU A 98 7.12 -4.74 17.95
CA GLU A 98 6.28 -4.02 18.91
C GLU A 98 4.81 -3.96 18.48
N LEU A 99 4.54 -3.71 17.19
CA LEU A 99 3.17 -3.77 16.65
C LEU A 99 2.57 -5.18 16.73
N ASN A 100 3.38 -6.23 16.53
CA ASN A 100 2.93 -7.61 16.62
C ASN A 100 2.56 -7.98 18.06
N GLU A 101 3.37 -7.57 19.06
CA GLU A 101 3.04 -7.76 20.47
C GLU A 101 1.72 -7.06 20.87
N ILE A 102 1.47 -5.88 20.32
CA ILE A 102 0.21 -5.16 20.53
C ILE A 102 -0.96 -5.89 19.86
N GLU A 103 -0.75 -6.46 18.68
CA GLU A 103 -1.80 -7.21 17.98
C GLU A 103 -2.07 -8.57 18.66
N ASP A 104 -1.06 -9.20 19.25
CA ASP A 104 -1.21 -10.42 20.05
C ASP A 104 -2.17 -10.21 21.24
N LEU A 105 -2.05 -9.08 21.95
CA LEU A 105 -3.00 -8.71 23.00
C LEU A 105 -4.44 -8.63 22.47
N LEU A 106 -4.66 -7.94 21.35
CA LEU A 106 -5.99 -7.77 20.77
C LEU A 106 -6.56 -9.08 20.22
N ARG A 107 -5.72 -9.87 19.56
CA ARG A 107 -6.09 -11.17 19.03
C ARG A 107 -6.47 -12.12 20.16
N SER A 108 -5.69 -12.14 21.25
CA SER A 108 -6.03 -12.93 22.43
C SER A 108 -7.33 -12.46 23.09
N GLU A 109 -7.58 -11.16 23.20
CA GLU A 109 -8.84 -10.63 23.74
C GLU A 109 -10.06 -11.04 22.90
N LYS A 110 -9.95 -10.92 21.56
CA LYS A 110 -11.01 -11.37 20.63
C LYS A 110 -11.23 -12.88 20.68
N ALA A 111 -10.14 -13.65 20.73
CA ALA A 111 -10.19 -15.11 20.82
C ALA A 111 -10.89 -15.57 22.10
N LYS A 112 -10.57 -14.98 23.26
CA LYS A 112 -11.26 -15.24 24.53
C LYS A 112 -12.76 -14.95 24.43
N ALA A 113 -13.13 -13.81 23.85
CA ALA A 113 -14.54 -13.48 23.65
C ALA A 113 -15.26 -14.47 22.72
N ALA A 114 -14.60 -14.94 21.66
CA ALA A 114 -15.15 -15.91 20.71
C ALA A 114 -15.40 -17.29 21.33
N ILE A 115 -14.55 -17.73 22.27
CA ILE A 115 -14.70 -19.04 22.92
C ILE A 115 -15.49 -19.00 24.24
N ALA A 116 -15.77 -17.81 24.80
CA ALA A 116 -16.38 -17.67 26.11
C ALA A 116 -17.74 -18.38 26.25
N SER A 117 -18.48 -18.53 25.15
CA SER A 117 -19.75 -19.25 25.10
C SER A 117 -19.70 -20.53 24.25
N SER A 118 -18.53 -20.94 23.77
CA SER A 118 -18.41 -22.16 22.96
C SER A 118 -18.33 -23.37 23.87
N THR A 119 -19.16 -24.38 23.60
CA THR A 119 -19.04 -25.72 24.20
C THR A 119 -18.38 -26.72 23.25
N ASP A 120 -18.05 -26.30 22.03
CA ASP A 120 -17.41 -27.12 21.02
C ASP A 120 -15.89 -27.14 21.22
N ALA A 121 -15.34 -28.33 21.47
CA ALA A 121 -13.92 -28.55 21.72
C ALA A 121 -13.06 -28.24 20.49
N ASP A 122 -13.57 -28.50 19.28
CA ASP A 122 -12.82 -28.26 18.05
C ASP A 122 -12.65 -26.77 17.79
N THR A 123 -13.71 -25.98 17.97
CA THR A 123 -13.66 -24.51 17.91
C THR A 123 -12.73 -23.92 18.98
N ILE A 124 -12.76 -24.45 20.21
CA ILE A 124 -11.85 -24.02 21.27
C ILE A 124 -10.40 -24.33 20.91
N MET A 125 -10.12 -25.50 20.32
CA MET A 125 -8.76 -25.86 19.91
C MET A 125 -8.28 -24.99 18.74
N LEU A 126 -9.14 -24.72 17.77
CA LEU A 126 -8.83 -23.91 16.60
C LEU A 126 -8.48 -22.46 16.97
N VAL A 127 -9.19 -21.87 17.94
CA VAL A 127 -9.02 -20.48 18.38
C VAL A 127 -8.05 -20.37 19.55
N GLY A 128 -7.92 -21.41 20.37
CA GLY A 128 -7.15 -21.40 21.62
C GLY A 128 -5.66 -21.13 21.44
N GLY A 129 -5.08 -21.51 20.29
CA GLY A 129 -3.65 -21.33 20.01
C GLY A 129 -3.17 -19.88 19.95
N VAL A 130 -4.08 -18.91 19.81
CA VAL A 130 -3.73 -17.47 19.83
C VAL A 130 -4.04 -16.79 21.18
N ILE A 131 -4.55 -17.54 22.15
CA ILE A 131 -4.82 -17.03 23.50
C ILE A 131 -3.52 -17.03 24.29
N LEU A 132 -3.14 -15.85 24.78
CA LEU A 132 -1.95 -15.69 25.61
C LEU A 132 -2.15 -16.33 26.98
N THR A 133 -1.06 -16.86 27.55
CA THR A 133 -1.05 -17.25 28.96
C THR A 133 -1.22 -16.02 29.86
N PRO A 134 -1.77 -16.17 31.07
CA PRO A 134 -1.95 -15.05 32.00
C PRO A 134 -0.65 -14.27 32.27
N GLU A 135 0.48 -14.97 32.36
CA GLU A 135 1.79 -14.39 32.62
C GLU A 135 2.25 -13.53 31.44
N ARG A 136 2.16 -14.05 30.20
CA ARG A 136 2.55 -13.33 28.99
C ARG A 136 1.64 -12.13 28.73
N GLU A 137 0.35 -12.26 28.97
CA GLU A 137 -0.60 -11.17 28.84
C GLU A 137 -0.33 -10.04 29.84
N ALA A 138 -0.02 -10.38 31.10
CA ALA A 138 0.35 -9.40 32.12
C ALA A 138 1.66 -8.67 31.75
N GLU A 139 2.67 -9.40 31.29
CA GLU A 139 3.93 -8.85 30.79
C GLU A 139 3.69 -7.87 29.63
N LEU A 140 2.93 -8.28 28.61
CA LEU A 140 2.64 -7.44 27.45
C LEU A 140 1.80 -6.21 27.82
N ARG A 141 0.83 -6.33 28.72
CA ARG A 141 0.06 -5.16 29.20
C ARG A 141 0.92 -4.16 29.98
N ALA A 142 1.88 -4.65 30.76
CA ALA A 142 2.83 -3.79 31.47
C ALA A 142 3.79 -3.08 30.50
N ARG A 143 4.31 -3.80 29.50
CA ARG A 143 5.19 -3.25 28.45
C ARG A 143 4.46 -2.25 27.54
N TRP A 144 3.19 -2.51 27.25
CA TRP A 144 2.35 -1.76 26.34
C TRP A 144 1.10 -1.18 27.03
N PRO A 145 1.24 -0.14 27.88
CA PRO A 145 0.09 0.58 28.43
C PRO A 145 -0.79 1.19 27.33
N LYS A 146 -2.08 1.39 27.59
CA LYS A 146 -3.08 1.87 26.60
C LYS A 146 -2.62 3.10 25.82
N ALA A 147 -2.04 4.10 26.50
CA ALA A 147 -1.55 5.32 25.86
C ALA A 147 -0.39 5.05 24.90
N LYS A 148 0.59 4.22 25.30
CA LYS A 148 1.73 3.83 24.47
C LYS A 148 1.28 3.03 23.24
N ARG A 149 0.29 2.13 23.40
CA ARG A 149 -0.32 1.39 22.29
C ARG A 149 -0.98 2.32 21.29
N ALA A 150 -1.79 3.26 21.77
CA ALA A 150 -2.48 4.21 20.91
C ALA A 150 -1.50 5.08 20.13
N ALA A 151 -0.47 5.62 20.80
CA ALA A 151 0.57 6.43 20.17
C ALA A 151 1.33 5.66 19.08
N LEU A 152 1.74 4.42 19.36
CA LEU A 152 2.47 3.61 18.36
C LEU A 152 1.56 3.25 17.18
N LYS A 153 0.30 2.86 17.42
CA LYS A 153 -0.66 2.60 16.33
C LYS A 153 -0.93 3.84 15.48
N GLN A 154 -1.00 5.02 16.10
CA GLN A 154 -1.18 6.28 15.38
C GLN A 154 0.03 6.57 14.49
N LYS A 155 1.26 6.49 15.02
CA LYS A 155 2.52 6.66 14.26
C LYS A 155 2.54 5.78 13.01
N TRP A 156 2.09 4.54 13.14
CA TRP A 156 2.06 3.56 12.05
C TRP A 156 0.77 3.54 11.22
N SER A 157 -0.15 4.48 11.47
CA SER A 157 -1.35 4.62 10.66
C SER A 157 -0.99 5.21 9.29
N PHE A 158 -1.73 4.80 8.26
CA PHE A 158 -1.46 5.22 6.89
C PHE A 158 -1.43 6.75 6.73
N SER A 159 -2.45 7.44 7.26
CA SER A 159 -2.56 8.90 7.15
C SER A 159 -1.42 9.63 7.86
N GLU A 160 -0.97 9.12 9.01
CA GLU A 160 0.14 9.71 9.77
C GLU A 160 1.47 9.53 9.03
N ILE A 161 1.72 8.34 8.49
CA ILE A 161 2.90 8.10 7.65
C ILE A 161 2.87 9.01 6.43
N VAL A 162 1.74 9.11 5.70
CA VAL A 162 1.63 9.99 4.53
C VAL A 162 1.93 11.45 4.90
N ARG A 163 1.45 11.92 6.06
CA ARG A 163 1.76 13.26 6.57
C ARG A 163 3.27 13.47 6.71
N GLU A 164 3.98 12.52 7.32
CA GLU A 164 5.45 12.56 7.42
C GLU A 164 6.13 12.51 6.04
N LEU A 165 5.73 11.57 5.17
CA LEU A 165 6.31 11.41 3.82
C LEU A 165 6.17 12.69 2.98
N THR A 166 5.06 13.40 3.10
CA THR A 166 4.82 14.62 2.30
C THR A 166 5.72 15.80 2.68
N ASN A 167 6.45 15.71 3.80
CA ASN A 167 7.45 16.70 4.20
C ASN A 167 8.88 16.30 3.78
N PHE A 168 9.04 15.12 3.16
CA PHE A 168 10.35 14.58 2.82
C PHE A 168 10.79 14.95 1.40
N GLN A 169 11.96 15.57 1.31
CA GLN A 169 12.70 15.80 0.06
C GLN A 169 14.19 15.70 0.36
N ALA A 170 14.88 14.73 -0.25
CA ALA A 170 16.32 14.58 -0.10
C ALA A 170 16.93 13.87 -1.33
N GLY A 171 18.06 14.38 -1.82
CA GLY A 171 18.74 13.84 -2.99
C GLY A 171 17.80 13.77 -4.21
N GLN A 172 17.65 12.58 -4.78
CA GLN A 172 16.76 12.30 -5.93
C GLN A 172 15.37 11.78 -5.52
N LEU A 173 15.02 11.82 -4.23
CA LEU A 173 13.74 11.36 -3.71
C LEU A 173 12.90 12.55 -3.22
N ASP A 174 11.76 12.77 -3.87
CA ASP A 174 10.78 13.79 -3.52
C ASP A 174 9.42 13.14 -3.28
N LEU A 175 8.95 13.19 -2.03
CA LEU A 175 7.71 12.57 -1.60
C LEU A 175 6.60 13.60 -1.31
N ARG A 176 6.80 14.88 -1.64
CA ARG A 176 5.80 15.95 -1.40
C ARG A 176 4.47 15.70 -2.12
N LYS A 177 4.50 14.95 -3.23
CA LYS A 177 3.31 14.55 -4.00
C LYS A 177 2.67 13.23 -3.53
N TYR A 178 3.21 12.58 -2.50
CA TYR A 178 2.71 11.28 -2.03
C TYR A 178 1.26 11.32 -1.53
N LYS A 179 0.78 12.50 -1.10
CA LYS A 179 -0.63 12.74 -0.75
C LYS A 179 -1.62 12.46 -1.88
N SER A 180 -1.18 12.39 -3.13
CA SER A 180 -2.04 12.03 -4.27
C SER A 180 -2.70 10.66 -4.11
N PHE A 181 -2.09 9.73 -3.37
CA PHE A 181 -2.65 8.40 -3.11
C PHE A 181 -3.77 8.39 -2.05
N LEU A 182 -3.98 9.47 -1.30
CA LEU A 182 -4.99 9.53 -0.23
C LEU A 182 -6.41 9.30 -0.77
N HIS A 183 -6.72 9.80 -1.97
CA HIS A 183 -8.05 9.64 -2.55
C HIS A 183 -8.36 8.17 -2.84
N GLY A 184 -7.48 7.47 -3.57
CA GLY A 184 -7.63 6.04 -3.86
C GLY A 184 -7.67 5.20 -2.58
N TYR A 185 -6.83 5.53 -1.59
CA TYR A 185 -6.86 4.88 -0.28
C TYR A 185 -8.21 5.07 0.44
N GLY A 186 -8.77 6.28 0.44
CA GLY A 186 -10.08 6.57 1.01
C GLY A 186 -11.20 5.76 0.35
N ILE A 187 -11.25 5.76 -0.98
CA ILE A 187 -12.24 4.99 -1.76
C ILE A 187 -12.15 3.50 -1.43
N SER A 188 -10.95 2.92 -1.41
CA SER A 188 -10.75 1.51 -1.05
C SER A 188 -11.28 1.18 0.36
N SER A 189 -11.24 2.14 1.29
CA SER A 189 -11.77 1.97 2.65
C SER A 189 -13.26 1.74 2.64
N HIS A 190 -13.98 2.60 1.92
CA HIS A 190 -15.43 2.49 1.78
C HIS A 190 -15.80 1.15 1.13
N LEU A 191 -15.08 0.76 0.07
CA LEU A 191 -15.32 -0.51 -0.63
C LEU A 191 -15.14 -1.72 0.28
N ILE A 192 -14.06 -1.78 1.06
CA ILE A 192 -13.79 -2.89 2.00
C ILE A 192 -14.85 -2.99 3.08
N HIS A 193 -15.34 -1.85 3.58
CA HIS A 193 -16.36 -1.82 4.62
C HIS A 193 -17.79 -1.97 4.08
N ALA A 194 -17.97 -2.02 2.75
CA ALA A 194 -19.27 -2.09 2.11
C ALA A 194 -20.26 -1.06 2.66
N ASP A 195 -19.77 0.15 2.95
CA ASP A 195 -20.60 1.19 3.55
C ASP A 195 -21.48 1.91 2.51
N GLN A 196 -22.33 2.83 2.98
CA GLN A 196 -23.25 3.56 2.10
C GLN A 196 -22.53 4.36 1.01
N THR A 197 -21.31 4.87 1.29
CA THR A 197 -20.51 5.58 0.29
C THR A 197 -20.10 4.64 -0.83
N ALA A 198 -19.65 3.42 -0.50
CA ALA A 198 -19.36 2.40 -1.52
C ALA A 198 -20.59 2.04 -2.34
N MET A 199 -21.74 1.82 -1.70
CA MET A 199 -22.99 1.52 -2.41
C MET A 199 -23.37 2.64 -3.38
N ASN A 200 -23.26 3.89 -2.94
CA ASN A 200 -23.54 5.06 -3.78
C ASN A 200 -22.59 5.16 -4.97
N LEU A 201 -21.28 4.93 -4.77
CA LEU A 201 -20.27 4.97 -5.85
C LEU A 201 -20.51 3.89 -6.91
N VAL A 202 -20.81 2.66 -6.49
CA VAL A 202 -21.13 1.56 -7.41
C VAL A 202 -22.41 1.87 -8.17
N TRP A 203 -23.43 2.36 -7.47
CA TRP A 203 -24.73 2.66 -8.06
C TRP A 203 -24.70 3.86 -9.02
N ASP A 204 -23.94 4.91 -8.68
CA ASP A 204 -23.67 6.06 -9.55
C ASP A 204 -23.07 5.58 -10.87
N ARG A 205 -22.02 4.75 -10.83
CA ARG A 205 -21.40 4.20 -12.05
C ARG A 205 -22.40 3.43 -12.92
N VAL A 206 -23.27 2.63 -12.32
CA VAL A 206 -24.26 1.82 -13.06
C VAL A 206 -25.29 2.71 -13.76
N ARG A 207 -25.68 3.83 -13.13
CA ARG A 207 -26.71 4.75 -13.62
C ARG A 207 -26.21 5.79 -14.63
N ARG A 208 -24.90 6.00 -14.76
CA ARG A 208 -24.34 6.92 -15.75
C ARG A 208 -24.67 6.49 -17.18
N GLU A 209 -24.79 7.49 -18.05
CA GLU A 209 -24.97 7.25 -19.49
C GLU A 209 -23.83 6.38 -20.05
N PRO A 210 -24.10 5.49 -21.02
CA PRO A 210 -23.12 4.48 -21.45
C PRO A 210 -21.74 5.05 -21.85
N ASN A 211 -21.72 6.18 -22.56
CA ASN A 211 -20.47 6.82 -23.00
C ASN A 211 -19.69 7.43 -21.83
N GLU A 212 -20.40 8.07 -20.89
CA GLU A 212 -19.79 8.65 -19.70
C GLU A 212 -19.24 7.57 -18.78
N ARG A 213 -20.02 6.51 -18.57
CA ARG A 213 -19.59 5.32 -17.81
C ARG A 213 -18.35 4.69 -18.42
N ASN A 214 -18.30 4.51 -19.74
CA ASN A 214 -17.13 3.95 -20.41
C ASN A 214 -15.88 4.83 -20.20
N THR A 215 -16.04 6.14 -20.27
CA THR A 215 -14.93 7.08 -20.09
C THR A 215 -14.41 7.07 -18.65
N LEU A 216 -15.31 7.05 -17.66
CA LEU A 216 -14.99 6.86 -16.24
C LEU A 216 -14.24 5.54 -15.99
N GLU A 217 -14.74 4.43 -16.52
CA GLU A 217 -14.12 3.10 -16.35
C GLU A 217 -12.72 3.04 -16.98
N ARG A 218 -12.53 3.67 -18.15
CA ARG A 218 -11.21 3.76 -18.79
C ARG A 218 -10.23 4.60 -18.00
N ALA A 219 -10.65 5.74 -17.48
CA ALA A 219 -9.82 6.56 -16.59
C ALA A 219 -9.46 5.79 -15.31
N HIS A 220 -10.42 5.08 -14.73
CA HIS A 220 -10.19 4.26 -13.55
C HIS A 220 -9.19 3.11 -13.82
N PHE A 221 -9.37 2.37 -14.92
CA PHE A 221 -8.42 1.35 -15.35
C PHE A 221 -7.03 1.94 -15.58
N ALA A 222 -6.93 3.12 -16.22
CA ALA A 222 -5.65 3.77 -16.50
C ALA A 222 -4.88 4.07 -15.21
N ARG A 223 -5.55 4.66 -14.21
CA ARG A 223 -4.98 4.87 -12.87
C ARG A 223 -4.51 3.55 -12.24
N LEU A 224 -5.36 2.53 -12.21
CA LEU A 224 -5.00 1.22 -11.63
C LEU A 224 -3.86 0.52 -12.39
N SER A 225 -3.64 0.86 -13.67
CA SER A 225 -2.50 0.38 -14.45
C SER A 225 -1.20 1.10 -14.08
N THR A 226 -1.25 2.37 -13.66
CA THR A 226 -0.05 3.18 -13.41
C THR A 226 0.34 3.30 -11.94
N ASP A 227 -0.63 3.28 -11.03
CA ASP A 227 -0.38 3.46 -9.59
C ASP A 227 0.60 2.41 -9.02
N PRO A 228 0.47 1.10 -9.33
CA PRO A 228 1.43 0.10 -8.85
C PRO A 228 2.85 0.34 -9.35
N VAL A 229 3.00 0.77 -10.60
CA VAL A 229 4.33 1.04 -11.20
C VAL A 229 4.95 2.28 -10.54
N SER A 230 4.14 3.32 -10.33
CA SER A 230 4.57 4.58 -9.69
C SER A 230 5.03 4.35 -8.26
N VAL A 231 4.26 3.56 -7.49
CA VAL A 231 4.60 3.23 -6.12
C VAL A 231 5.85 2.34 -6.06
N LEU A 232 5.98 1.35 -6.95
CA LEU A 232 7.21 0.54 -7.05
C LEU A 232 8.44 1.41 -7.37
N PHE A 233 8.31 2.38 -8.28
CA PHE A 233 9.37 3.33 -8.58
C PHE A 233 9.79 4.12 -7.32
N LEU A 234 8.83 4.60 -6.53
CA LEU A 234 9.12 5.28 -5.27
C LEU A 234 9.81 4.35 -4.26
N CYS A 235 9.40 3.08 -4.18
CA CYS A 235 10.09 2.07 -3.38
C CYS A 235 11.55 1.90 -3.82
N TRP A 236 11.80 1.79 -5.13
CA TRP A 236 13.17 1.74 -5.67
C TRP A 236 14.00 2.94 -5.25
N ARG A 237 13.48 4.15 -5.45
CA ARG A 237 14.19 5.39 -5.09
C ARG A 237 14.41 5.50 -3.57
N ALA A 238 13.46 5.05 -2.76
CA ALA A 238 13.60 5.00 -1.31
C ALA A 238 14.67 4.01 -0.85
N MET A 239 14.79 2.86 -1.53
CA MET A 239 15.82 1.88 -1.23
C MET A 239 17.23 2.35 -1.62
N VAL A 240 17.35 2.99 -2.79
CA VAL A 240 18.59 3.65 -3.22
C VAL A 240 19.00 4.72 -2.21
N PHE A 241 18.04 5.55 -1.74
CA PHE A 241 18.29 6.53 -0.70
C PHE A 241 18.77 5.87 0.62
N ALA A 242 18.12 4.79 1.05
CA ALA A 242 18.42 4.13 2.31
C ALA A 242 19.82 3.48 2.34
N THR A 243 20.25 2.95 1.20
CA THR A 243 21.45 2.11 1.09
C THR A 243 22.65 2.84 0.49
N GLY A 244 22.42 3.94 -0.25
CA GLY A 244 23.46 4.65 -0.99
C GLY A 244 23.97 3.91 -2.22
N VAL A 245 23.36 2.78 -2.61
CA VAL A 245 23.72 2.05 -3.84
C VAL A 245 23.41 2.92 -5.05
N ASP A 246 24.43 3.27 -5.83
CA ASP A 246 24.23 4.06 -7.05
C ASP A 246 23.56 3.18 -8.12
N CYS A 247 22.32 3.53 -8.41
CA CYS A 247 21.47 2.83 -9.35
C CYS A 247 20.66 3.90 -10.09
N ARG A 248 21.23 4.35 -11.22
CA ARG A 248 20.64 5.36 -12.10
C ARG A 248 20.31 4.69 -13.41
N ASN A 249 19.04 4.70 -13.76
CA ASN A 249 18.57 4.20 -15.03
C ASN A 249 17.59 5.24 -15.62
N SER A 250 18.11 6.07 -16.52
CA SER A 250 17.32 7.13 -17.17
C SER A 250 16.25 6.54 -18.11
N GLU A 251 16.49 5.35 -18.66
CA GLU A 251 15.53 4.67 -19.52
C GLU A 251 14.25 4.33 -18.75
N ILE A 252 14.37 3.82 -17.52
CA ILE A 252 13.21 3.55 -16.65
C ILE A 252 12.43 4.83 -16.36
N VAL A 253 13.12 5.94 -16.12
CA VAL A 253 12.46 7.24 -15.88
C VAL A 253 11.71 7.69 -17.13
N CYS A 254 12.33 7.62 -18.31
CA CYS A 254 11.69 7.95 -19.58
C CYS A 254 10.47 7.06 -19.85
N ASN A 255 10.59 5.75 -19.65
CA ASN A 255 9.50 4.80 -19.87
C ASN A 255 8.34 5.00 -18.87
N LEU A 256 8.65 5.33 -17.62
CA LEU A 256 7.63 5.67 -16.62
C LEU A 256 6.88 6.95 -16.99
N LEU A 257 7.59 8.00 -17.42
CA LEU A 257 6.97 9.24 -17.88
C LEU A 257 6.08 9.01 -19.10
N HIS A 258 6.57 8.23 -20.07
CA HIS A 258 5.79 7.84 -21.25
C HIS A 258 4.52 7.06 -20.86
N LEU A 259 4.62 6.08 -19.96
CA LEU A 259 3.46 5.35 -19.43
C LEU A 259 2.41 6.30 -18.82
N HIS A 260 2.84 7.32 -18.07
CA HIS A 260 1.94 8.32 -17.52
C HIS A 260 1.29 9.20 -18.61
N GLU A 261 2.03 9.56 -19.66
CA GLU A 261 1.48 10.30 -20.81
C GLU A 261 0.38 9.49 -21.52
N GLU A 262 0.62 8.19 -21.74
CA GLU A 262 -0.39 7.28 -22.31
C GLU A 262 -1.65 7.19 -21.42
N ALA A 263 -1.47 7.05 -20.10
CA ALA A 263 -2.58 7.00 -19.15
C ALA A 263 -3.37 8.32 -19.11
N ASN A 264 -2.68 9.47 -19.21
CA ASN A 264 -3.27 10.80 -19.13
C ASN A 264 -4.25 11.11 -20.27
N VAL A 265 -4.19 10.40 -21.40
CA VAL A 265 -5.22 10.49 -22.44
C VAL A 265 -6.60 10.10 -21.89
N PHE A 266 -6.68 9.05 -21.07
CA PHE A 266 -7.94 8.59 -20.49
C PHE A 266 -8.42 9.52 -19.36
N HIS A 267 -7.50 10.02 -18.53
CA HIS A 267 -7.84 10.97 -17.48
C HIS A 267 -8.38 12.29 -18.05
N ARG A 268 -7.77 12.82 -19.12
CA ARG A 268 -8.25 14.03 -19.80
C ARG A 268 -9.62 13.82 -20.44
N ALA A 269 -9.81 12.72 -21.16
CA ALA A 269 -11.10 12.40 -21.75
C ALA A 269 -12.22 12.33 -20.69
N PHE A 270 -11.93 11.75 -19.51
CA PHE A 270 -12.90 11.76 -18.41
C PHE A 270 -13.13 13.16 -17.86
N ALA A 271 -12.08 13.93 -17.59
CA ALA A 271 -12.22 15.31 -17.11
C ALA A 271 -13.05 16.19 -18.06
N GLU A 272 -12.81 16.08 -19.37
CA GLU A 272 -13.58 16.78 -20.42
C GLU A 272 -15.04 16.34 -20.42
N SER A 273 -15.33 15.05 -20.24
CA SER A 273 -16.71 14.55 -20.13
C SER A 273 -17.47 15.16 -18.94
N GLN A 274 -16.76 15.55 -17.89
CA GLN A 274 -17.34 16.14 -16.67
C GLN A 274 -17.37 17.67 -16.71
N ALA A 275 -16.83 18.33 -17.76
CA ALA A 275 -16.69 19.78 -17.79
C ALA A 275 -18.02 20.52 -17.58
N HIS A 276 -19.12 20.00 -18.14
CA HIS A 276 -20.46 20.55 -17.98
C HIS A 276 -20.96 20.58 -16.53
N VAL A 277 -20.47 19.68 -15.67
CA VAL A 277 -20.83 19.61 -14.25
C VAL A 277 -20.14 20.71 -13.44
N TYR A 278 -18.95 21.15 -13.87
CA TYR A 278 -18.07 22.05 -13.12
C TYR A 278 -17.88 23.43 -13.75
N GLN A 279 -18.45 23.71 -14.93
CA GLN A 279 -18.41 25.02 -15.59
C GLN A 279 -19.48 26.01 -15.10
N HIS A 280 -20.33 25.61 -14.15
CA HIS A 280 -21.34 26.47 -13.50
C HIS A 280 -21.14 26.62 -11.98
N GLY A 281 -19.93 26.32 -11.47
CA GLY A 281 -19.54 26.48 -10.07
C GLY A 281 -18.57 27.64 -9.85
#